data_AF-A0A928L5L6-F1
#
_entry.id   AF-A0A928L5L6-F1
#
_cell.length_a   1.000
_cell.length_b   1.000
_cell.length_c   1.000
_cell.angle_alpha   90.00
_cell.angle_beta   90.00
_cell.angle_gamma   90.00
#
_symmetry.space_group_name_H-M   'P 1'
#
loop_
_entity.id
_entity.type
_entity.pdbx_description
1 polymer ?
#
loop_
_entity_poly.entity_id
_entity_poly.type
_entity_poly.pdbx_seq_one_letter_code
_entity_poly.pdbx_strand_id
1 'polypeptide(L)' 'MQLSQGDLALKINTTQQAISRVENMSINTSLKTICGIADSLGYEIKLVPKA' A
#
# COMPACT_ATOMS: atom_id res chain seq x y z
N MET A 1 12.90 3.92 -11.79
CA MET A 1 11.73 4.82 -11.81
C MET A 1 11.27 4.97 -10.37
N GLN A 2 11.35 6.16 -9.77
CA GLN A 2 10.90 6.38 -8.40
C GLN A 2 9.41 6.71 -8.47
N LEU A 3 8.56 5.81 -7.96
CA LEU A 3 7.11 6.01 -7.95
C LEU A 3 6.78 6.96 -6.79
N SER A 4 6.06 8.05 -7.05
CA SER A 4 5.63 8.95 -5.96
C SER A 4 4.41 8.39 -5.22
N GLN A 5 4.15 8.89 -4.00
CA GLN A 5 2.93 8.55 -3.27
C GLN A 5 1.66 8.95 -4.03
N GLY A 6 1.72 10.02 -4.84
CA GLY A 6 0.61 10.45 -5.71
C GLY A 6 0.34 9.46 -6.83
N ASP A 7 1.40 8.96 -7.47
CA ASP A 7 1.28 7.94 -8.52
C ASP A 7 0.70 6.63 -7.97
N LEU A 8 1.14 6.23 -6.77
CA LEU A 8 0.63 5.05 -6.08
C LEU A 8 -0.86 5.22 -5.73
N ALA A 9 -1.23 6.42 -5.24
CA ALA A 9 -2.61 6.74 -4.89
C ALA A 9 -3.56 6.65 -6.10
N LEU A 10 -3.11 7.14 -7.26
CA LEU A 10 -3.86 7.03 -8.52
C LEU A 10 -4.06 5.57 -8.94
N LYS A 11 -3.02 4.73 -8.82
CA LYS A 11 -3.10 3.31 -9.20
C LYS A 11 -4.09 2.52 -8.36
N ILE A 12 -4.26 2.86 -7.09
CA ILE A 12 -5.10 2.09 -6.15
C ILE A 12 -6.40 2.81 -5.77
N ASN A 13 -6.73 3.89 -6.47
CA ASN A 13 -7.92 4.72 -6.26
C ASN A 13 -8.06 5.19 -4.80
N THR A 14 -7.02 5.83 -4.28
CA THR A 14 -7.00 6.44 -2.94
C THR A 14 -6.37 7.83 -2.98
N THR A 15 -6.14 8.45 -1.82
CA THR A 15 -5.47 9.75 -1.72
C THR A 15 -4.00 9.60 -1.35
N GLN A 16 -3.18 10.56 -1.79
CA GLN A 16 -1.76 10.63 -1.38
C GLN A 16 -1.62 10.71 0.15
N GLN A 17 -2.53 11.41 0.85
CA GLN A 17 -2.49 11.43 2.32
C GLN A 17 -2.77 10.05 2.93
N ALA A 18 -3.63 9.23 2.32
CA ALA A 18 -3.84 7.86 2.77
C ALA A 18 -2.55 7.05 2.67
N ILE A 19 -1.84 7.13 1.54
CA ILE A 19 -0.52 6.47 1.35
C ILE A 19 0.49 6.95 2.40
N SER A 20 0.59 8.26 2.61
CA SER A 20 1.46 8.84 3.63
C SER A 20 1.16 8.30 5.04
N ARG A 21 -0.12 8.10 5.37
CA ARG A 21 -0.52 7.50 6.66
C ARG A 21 -0.14 6.02 6.77
N VAL A 22 -0.24 5.25 5.68
CA VAL A 22 0.22 3.85 5.65
C VAL A 22 1.72 3.79 5.94
N GLU A 23 2.53 4.60 5.24
CA GLU A 23 3.99 4.61 5.40
C GLU A 23 4.42 5.04 6.81
N ASN A 24 3.71 6.00 7.41
CA ASN A 24 3.98 6.48 8.76
C ASN A 24 3.35 5.61 9.86
N MET A 25 2.69 4.50 9.51
CA MET A 25 1.95 3.63 10.43
C MET A 25 0.95 4.40 11.33
N SER A 26 0.46 5.55 10.86
CA SER A 26 -0.33 6.50 11.66
C SER A 26 -1.83 6.24 11.60
N ILE A 27 -2.25 5.18 10.92
CA ILE A 27 -3.64 4.69 10.89
C ILE A 27 -3.70 3.17 10.96
N ASN A 28 -4.84 2.66 11.42
CA ASN A 28 -5.23 1.28 11.19
C ASN A 28 -5.63 1.12 9.72
N THR A 29 -4.71 0.62 8.90
CA THR A 29 -4.90 0.46 7.45
C THR A 29 -5.59 -0.87 7.18
N SER A 30 -6.57 -0.88 6.27
CA SER A 30 -7.24 -2.12 5.89
C SER A 30 -6.28 -3.06 5.14
N LEU A 31 -6.42 -4.37 5.36
CA LEU A 31 -5.69 -5.39 4.58
C LEU A 31 -5.87 -5.21 3.07
N LYS A 32 -7.07 -4.82 2.63
CA LYS A 32 -7.38 -4.50 1.22
C LYS A 32 -6.45 -3.41 0.66
N THR A 33 -6.19 -2.36 1.44
CA THR A 33 -5.29 -1.27 1.04
C THR A 33 -3.85 -1.77 0.92
N ILE A 34 -3.39 -2.61 1.87
CA ILE A 34 -2.05 -3.18 1.84
C ILE A 34 -1.87 -4.08 0.60
N CYS A 35 -2.85 -4.95 0.31
CA CYS A 35 -2.83 -5.78 -0.90
C CYS A 35 -2.82 -4.93 -2.17
N GLY A 36 -3.68 -3.91 -2.26
CA GLY A 36 -3.71 -3.03 -3.44
C GLY A 36 -2.38 -2.29 -3.66
N ILE A 37 -1.71 -1.86 -2.59
CA ILE A 37 -0.36 -1.28 -2.68
C ILE A 37 0.63 -2.30 -3.24
N ALA A 38 0.67 -3.52 -2.68
CA ALA A 38 1.56 -4.58 -3.14
C ALA A 38 1.33 -4.91 -4.63
N ASP A 39 0.08 -5.10 -5.04
CA ASP A 39 -0.29 -5.39 -6.42
C ASP A 39 0.16 -4.26 -7.38
N SER A 40 -0.05 -2.99 -6.99
CA SER A 40 0.34 -1.83 -7.81
C SER A 40 1.85 -1.67 -8.01
N LEU A 41 2.62 -2.26 -7.11
CA LEU A 41 4.08 -2.34 -7.11
C LEU A 41 4.61 -3.63 -7.75
N GLY A 42 3.73 -4.55 -8.17
CA GLY A 42 4.10 -5.83 -8.76
C GLY A 42 4.52 -6.91 -7.76
N TYR A 43 4.10 -6.77 -6.50
CA TYR A 43 4.34 -7.75 -5.44
C TYR A 43 3.07 -8.54 -5.10
N GLU A 44 3.27 -9.76 -4.60
CA GLU A 44 2.21 -10.62 -4.06
C GLU A 44 2.43 -10.80 -2.56
N ILE A 45 1.39 -10.60 -1.75
CA ILE A 45 1.43 -10.84 -0.30
C ILE A 45 1.09 -12.30 -0.02
N LYS A 46 1.95 -13.00 0.73
CA LYS A 46 1.72 -14.38 1.19
C LYS A 46 1.77 -14.45 2.71
N LEU A 47 0.80 -15.17 3.27
CA LEU A 47 0.84 -15.58 4.67
C LEU A 47 1.60 -16.89 4.76
N VAL A 48 2.62 -16.95 5.61
CA VAL A 48 3.41 -18.15 5.86
C VAL A 48 3.30 -18.54 7.34
N PRO A 49 3.49 -19.83 7.69
CA PRO A 49 3.50 -20.26 9.08
C PRO A 49 4.48 -19.43 9.91
N LYS A 50 4.05 -19.04 11.12
CA LYS A 50 4.92 -18.38 12.08
C LYS A 50 5.89 -19.44 12.64
N ALA A 51 7.19 -19.15 12.59
CA ALA A 51 8.22 -19.98 13.21
C ALA A 51 8.12 -19.94 14.74
#